data_AF-A0A1I2R2X3-F1
#
_entry.id   AF-A0A1I2R2X3-F1
#
_cell.length_a   1.000
_cell.length_b   1.000
_cell.length_c   1.000
_cell.angle_alpha   90.00
_cell.angle_beta   90.00
_cell.angle_gamma   90.00
#
_symmetry.space_group_name_H-M   'P 1'
#
loop_
_entity.id
_entity.type
_entity.pdbx_description
1 polymer ?
#
loop_
_entity_poly.entity_id
_entity_poly.type
_entity_poly.pdbx_seq_one_letter_code
_entity_poly.pdbx_strand_id
1 'polypeptide(L)'
;MVYAIIAFIVYSICYLNTEERVTETKKESKDDKLGFIAGLKLLSKNKYWAILTFNGIFSSAVIALNMGSMYYYLAYVCNSPDAIVGVGMLVSIPMLFLIPLSQPFVDKFGMKNSLILGNVVMVLGRAVVGIFGSSYVIAIYIGSLLFSIGCCTAWCSYPLLCNTVEYGEWKNGRRQEGLIMSAQSFGSKCGTAVGTALCGWVLAIVGYDGSAAIQSTSALKGITLLYIVLPIILNILGAIVLSFYNLEKEYPAIVKELEERHQAAETV
;
A
#
# COMPACT_ATOMS: atom_id res chain seq x y z
N MET A 1 -18.60 20.40 7.82
CA MET A 1 -19.23 21.35 6.87
C MET A 1 -18.21 22.10 6.02
N VAL A 2 -17.19 22.73 6.59
CA VAL A 2 -16.14 23.45 5.83
C VAL A 2 -15.45 22.57 4.78
N TYR A 3 -15.04 21.35 5.14
CA TYR A 3 -14.43 20.40 4.19
C TYR A 3 -15.36 19.97 3.04
N ALA A 4 -16.66 19.88 3.27
CA ALA A 4 -17.62 19.47 2.24
C ALA A 4 -17.82 20.57 1.18
N ILE A 5 -17.82 21.84 1.60
CA ILE A 5 -17.94 22.99 0.69
C ILE A 5 -16.68 23.11 -0.17
N ILE A 6 -15.50 22.94 0.44
CA ILE A 6 -14.21 22.96 -0.29
C ILE A 6 -14.16 21.82 -1.31
N ALA A 7 -14.53 20.60 -0.91
CA ALA A 7 -14.57 19.45 -1.83
C ALA A 7 -15.53 19.67 -3.00
N PHE A 8 -16.72 20.24 -2.75
CA PHE A 8 -17.70 20.54 -3.79
C PHE A 8 -17.16 21.54 -4.83
N ILE A 9 -16.47 22.58 -4.39
CA ILE A 9 -15.85 23.58 -5.27
C ILE A 9 -14.76 22.94 -6.12
N VAL A 10 -13.87 22.17 -5.50
CA VAL A 10 -12.77 21.49 -6.23
C VAL A 10 -13.30 20.49 -7.25
N TYR A 11 -14.31 19.68 -6.89
CA TYR A 11 -14.93 18.74 -7.82
C TYR A 11 -15.64 19.44 -8.98
N SER A 12 -16.31 20.57 -8.71
CA SER A 12 -16.96 21.35 -9.76
C SER A 12 -15.95 21.97 -10.72
N ILE A 13 -14.81 22.46 -10.21
CA ILE A 13 -13.71 22.94 -11.04
C ILE A 13 -13.12 21.81 -11.88
N CYS A 14 -12.83 20.64 -11.28
CA CYS A 14 -12.36 19.48 -12.05
C CYS A 14 -13.36 19.07 -13.13
N TYR A 15 -14.65 19.02 -12.81
CA TYR A 15 -15.70 18.67 -13.77
C TYR A 15 -15.74 19.63 -14.97
N LEU A 16 -15.62 20.93 -14.71
CA LEU A 16 -15.65 21.96 -15.76
C LEU A 16 -14.35 22.04 -16.57
N ASN A 17 -13.19 21.70 -15.98
CA ASN A 17 -11.88 21.75 -16.64
C ASN A 17 -11.45 20.42 -17.27
N THR A 18 -12.23 19.34 -17.11
CA THR A 18 -11.94 18.07 -17.75
C THR A 18 -12.48 18.09 -19.17
N GLU A 19 -11.68 18.56 -20.12
CA GLU A 19 -11.88 18.24 -21.53
C GLU A 19 -11.46 16.80 -21.77
N GLU A 20 -12.43 15.94 -22.10
CA GLU A 20 -12.18 14.55 -22.47
C GLU A 20 -11.47 14.52 -23.83
N ARG A 21 -10.13 14.53 -23.82
CA ARG A 21 -9.31 14.34 -25.01
C ARG A 21 -9.20 12.84 -25.33
N VAL A 22 -10.33 12.19 -25.59
CA VAL A 22 -10.33 10.85 -26.19
C VAL A 22 -10.03 11.04 -27.67
N THR A 23 -8.75 11.02 -28.02
CA THR A 23 -8.38 10.66 -29.39
C THR A 23 -8.92 9.25 -29.58
N GLU A 24 -9.98 9.10 -30.37
CA GLU A 24 -10.49 7.80 -30.79
C GLU A 24 -9.39 7.07 -31.55
N THR A 25 -8.53 6.33 -30.85
CA THR A 25 -7.71 5.30 -31.47
C THR A 25 -8.63 4.15 -31.83
N LYS A 26 -9.26 4.30 -33.01
CA LYS A 26 -9.86 3.31 -33.91
C LYS A 26 -10.17 1.92 -33.32
N LYS A 27 -11.48 1.61 -33.36
CA LYS A 27 -12.14 0.29 -33.31
C LYS A 27 -12.27 -0.36 -31.92
N GLU A 28 -13.24 0.11 -31.15
CA GLU A 28 -14.04 -0.82 -30.34
C GLU A 28 -14.80 -1.75 -31.31
N SER A 29 -14.18 -2.88 -31.64
CA SER A 29 -14.94 -3.99 -32.21
C SER A 29 -15.96 -4.43 -31.16
N LYS A 30 -17.23 -4.57 -31.56
CA LYS A 30 -18.33 -5.03 -30.71
C LYS A 30 -18.13 -6.45 -30.12
N ASP A 31 -16.97 -7.06 -30.34
CA ASP A 31 -16.49 -8.33 -29.78
C ASP A 31 -15.63 -8.18 -28.50
N ASP A 32 -15.36 -6.94 -28.05
CA ASP A 32 -14.41 -6.66 -26.96
C ASP A 32 -14.98 -6.71 -25.54
N LYS A 33 -16.26 -7.08 -25.38
CA LYS A 33 -16.79 -7.47 -24.06
C LYS A 33 -16.31 -8.88 -23.72
N LEU A 34 -15.01 -9.02 -23.43
CA LEU A 34 -14.58 -10.13 -22.58
C LEU A 34 -15.46 -10.08 -21.33
N GLY A 35 -16.28 -11.10 -21.13
CA GLY A 35 -17.06 -11.22 -19.91
C GLY A 35 -16.13 -10.99 -18.72
N PHE A 36 -16.60 -10.26 -17.71
CA PHE A 36 -15.80 -9.89 -16.53
C PHE A 36 -14.92 -11.04 -16.00
N ILE A 37 -15.45 -12.26 -16.04
CA ILE A 37 -14.78 -13.52 -15.68
C ILE A 37 -13.57 -13.85 -16.57
N ALA A 38 -13.68 -13.64 -17.89
CA ALA A 38 -12.60 -13.86 -18.84
C ALA A 38 -11.51 -12.79 -18.72
N GLY A 39 -11.89 -11.53 -18.47
CA GLY A 39 -10.96 -10.46 -18.10
C GLY A 39 -10.20 -10.77 -16.80
N LEU A 40 -10.89 -11.27 -15.78
CA LEU A 40 -10.29 -11.69 -14.51
C LEU A 40 -9.32 -12.88 -14.68
N LYS A 41 -9.64 -13.82 -15.59
CA LYS A 41 -8.80 -14.99 -15.90
C LYS A 41 -7.55 -14.61 -16.70
N LEU A 42 -7.63 -13.57 -17.53
CA LEU A 42 -6.47 -12.97 -18.21
C LEU A 42 -5.58 -12.22 -17.22
N LEU A 43 -6.18 -11.48 -16.29
CA LEU A 43 -5.47 -10.83 -15.19
C LEU A 43 -4.73 -11.82 -14.30
N SER A 44 -5.38 -12.91 -13.88
CA SER A 44 -4.74 -13.93 -13.02
C SER A 44 -3.62 -14.70 -13.72
N LYS A 45 -3.59 -14.73 -15.07
CA LYS A 45 -2.46 -15.23 -15.85
C LYS A 45 -1.25 -14.30 -15.83
N ASN A 46 -1.44 -13.01 -15.56
CA ASN A 46 -0.33 -12.06 -15.42
C ASN A 46 0.32 -12.22 -14.05
N LYS A 47 1.40 -13.02 -14.00
CA LYS A 47 2.17 -13.31 -12.79
C LYS A 47 2.61 -12.03 -12.05
N TYR A 48 2.98 -10.97 -12.79
CA TYR A 48 3.44 -9.70 -12.22
C TYR A 48 2.30 -8.91 -11.56
N TRP A 49 1.10 -8.99 -12.12
CA TRP A 49 -0.09 -8.39 -11.51
C TRP A 49 -0.46 -9.10 -10.20
N ALA A 50 -0.45 -10.43 -10.18
CA ALA A 50 -0.74 -11.18 -8.96
C ALA A 50 0.26 -10.85 -7.84
N ILE A 51 1.56 -10.77 -8.16
CA ILE A 51 2.62 -10.42 -7.20
C ILE A 51 2.40 -9.03 -6.59
N LEU A 52 2.08 -8.02 -7.40
CA LEU A 52 1.80 -6.67 -6.91
C LEU A 52 0.50 -6.59 -6.09
N THR A 53 -0.52 -7.35 -6.47
CA THR A 53 -1.78 -7.41 -5.72
C THR A 53 -1.60 -8.06 -4.36
N PHE A 54 -0.85 -9.17 -4.27
CA PHE A 54 -0.51 -9.77 -2.99
C PHE A 54 0.31 -8.82 -2.11
N ASN A 55 1.31 -8.15 -2.67
CA ASN A 55 2.10 -7.17 -1.91
C ASN A 55 1.23 -5.99 -1.43
N GLY A 56 0.30 -5.50 -2.25
CA GLY A 56 -0.66 -4.45 -1.88
C GLY A 56 -1.60 -4.87 -0.75
N ILE A 57 -2.08 -6.12 -0.76
CA ILE A 57 -2.89 -6.71 0.32
C ILE A 57 -2.09 -6.73 1.63
N PHE A 58 -0.85 -7.23 1.61
CA PHE A 58 0.01 -7.29 2.80
C PHE A 58 0.32 -5.89 3.35
N SER A 59 0.70 -4.96 2.48
CA SER A 59 1.00 -3.58 2.86
C SER A 59 -0.21 -2.87 3.47
N SER A 60 -1.38 -3.05 2.87
CA SER A 60 -2.64 -2.48 3.38
C SER A 60 -3.04 -3.08 4.73
N ALA A 61 -2.84 -4.40 4.91
CA ALA A 61 -3.08 -5.06 6.19
C ALA A 61 -2.15 -4.53 7.29
N VAL A 62 -0.87 -4.29 6.98
CA VAL A 62 0.11 -3.69 7.92
C VAL A 62 -0.29 -2.28 8.34
N ILE A 63 -0.76 -1.45 7.40
CA ILE A 63 -1.23 -0.09 7.70
C ILE A 63 -2.48 -0.14 8.59
N ALA A 64 -3.44 -1.02 8.26
CA ALA A 64 -4.65 -1.21 9.06
C ALA A 64 -4.34 -1.67 10.49
N LEU A 65 -3.40 -2.61 10.62
CA LEU A 65 -2.91 -3.08 11.91
C LEU A 65 -2.26 -1.94 12.69
N ASN A 66 -1.43 -1.10 12.06
CA ASN A 66 -0.85 0.07 12.73
C ASN A 66 -1.96 0.95 13.31
N MET A 67 -2.91 1.38 12.48
CA MET A 67 -4.00 2.27 12.90
C MET A 67 -4.86 1.66 14.02
N GLY A 68 -5.17 0.36 13.93
CA GLY A 68 -6.00 -0.34 14.90
C GLY A 68 -5.29 -0.63 16.22
N SER A 69 -4.00 -1.00 16.19
CA SER A 69 -3.26 -1.46 17.39
C SER A 69 -2.42 -0.37 18.06
N MET A 70 -2.15 0.75 17.39
CA MET A 70 -1.39 1.88 17.93
C MET A 70 -2.03 2.48 19.18
N TYR A 71 -3.35 2.65 19.17
CA TYR A 71 -4.10 3.16 20.32
C TYR A 71 -3.91 2.28 21.55
N TYR A 72 -4.12 0.97 21.40
CA TYR A 72 -4.01 0.02 22.51
C TYR A 72 -2.60 -0.10 23.06
N TYR A 73 -1.58 -0.07 22.19
CA TYR A 73 -0.19 -0.12 22.62
C TYR A 73 0.20 1.12 23.45
N LEU A 74 -0.13 2.32 22.99
CA LEU A 74 0.21 3.56 23.70
C LEU A 74 -0.57 3.75 25.01
N ALA A 75 -1.86 3.39 25.00
CA ALA A 75 -2.72 3.53 26.18
C ALA A 75 -2.35 2.54 27.29
N TYR A 76 -2.08 1.26 26.96
CA TYR A 76 -1.94 0.21 27.97
C TYR A 76 -0.51 -0.26 28.22
N VAL A 77 0.39 -0.21 27.22
CA VAL A 77 1.78 -0.66 27.38
C VAL A 77 2.67 0.50 27.82
N CYS A 78 2.45 1.70 27.28
CA CYS A 78 3.27 2.88 27.57
C CYS A 78 2.64 3.82 28.60
N ASN A 79 1.41 3.53 29.05
CA ASN A 79 0.66 4.28 30.05
C ASN A 79 0.64 5.81 29.79
N SER A 80 0.71 6.20 28.51
CA SER A 80 0.86 7.59 28.05
C SER A 80 -0.16 7.89 26.94
N PRO A 81 -1.45 8.08 27.27
CA PRO A 81 -2.50 8.32 26.29
C PRO A 81 -2.27 9.60 25.47
N ASP A 82 -1.65 10.61 26.07
CA ASP A 82 -1.36 11.90 25.43
C ASP A 82 -0.35 11.79 24.27
N ALA A 83 0.47 10.74 24.27
CA ALA A 83 1.45 10.49 23.20
C ALA A 83 0.79 10.00 21.89
N ILE A 84 -0.49 9.62 21.91
CA ILE A 84 -1.21 9.15 20.71
C ILE A 84 -1.26 10.23 19.64
N VAL A 85 -1.56 11.47 20.03
CA VAL A 85 -1.62 12.60 19.08
C VAL A 85 -0.24 12.90 18.51
N GLY A 86 0.79 12.89 19.37
CA GLY A 86 2.18 13.14 18.95
C GLY A 86 2.71 12.08 17.99
N VAL A 87 2.48 10.80 18.29
CA VAL A 87 2.89 9.69 17.42
C VAL A 87 2.06 9.68 16.14
N GLY A 88 0.77 10.01 16.20
CA GLY A 88 -0.10 10.06 15.02
C GLY A 88 0.33 11.16 14.05
N MET A 89 0.64 12.36 14.58
CA MET A 89 1.19 13.46 13.79
C MET A 89 2.57 13.12 13.22
N LEU A 90 3.43 12.45 13.98
CA LEU A 90 4.72 11.98 13.50
C LEU A 90 4.61 10.86 12.47
N VAL A 91 3.48 10.17 12.38
CA VAL A 91 3.25 9.23 11.28
C VAL A 91 2.83 9.98 10.01
N SER A 92 1.88 10.91 10.13
CA SER A 92 1.25 11.59 8.99
C SER A 92 2.07 12.74 8.39
N ILE A 93 2.73 13.56 9.21
CA ILE A 93 3.46 14.76 8.74
C ILE A 93 4.67 14.36 7.89
N PRO A 94 5.55 13.44 8.32
CA PRO A 94 6.70 13.04 7.50
C PRO A 94 6.26 12.41 6.19
N MET A 95 5.12 11.72 6.16
CA MET A 95 4.60 11.11 4.95
C MET A 95 4.36 12.15 3.83
N LEU A 96 3.85 13.34 4.17
CA LEU A 96 3.66 14.43 3.20
C LEU A 96 4.98 14.95 2.62
N PHE A 97 6.05 14.99 3.41
CA PHE A 97 7.35 15.49 2.98
C PHE A 97 8.22 14.41 2.31
N LEU A 98 8.09 13.15 2.72
CA LEU A 98 8.87 12.04 2.19
C LEU A 98 8.38 11.53 0.84
N ILE A 99 7.10 11.71 0.48
CA ILE A 99 6.59 11.35 -0.86
C ILE A 99 7.39 12.07 -1.97
N PRO A 100 7.52 13.41 -2.00
CA PRO A 100 8.33 14.08 -3.01
C PRO A 100 9.83 13.77 -2.87
N LEU A 101 10.32 13.55 -1.65
CA LEU A 101 11.72 13.16 -1.41
C LEU A 101 12.05 11.72 -1.86
N SER A 102 11.03 10.89 -2.07
CA SER A 102 11.20 9.49 -2.50
C SER A 102 11.55 9.36 -3.98
N GLN A 103 11.21 10.34 -4.83
CA GLN A 103 11.52 10.33 -6.27
C GLN A 103 13.00 10.11 -6.58
N PRO A 104 13.96 10.91 -6.05
CA PRO A 104 15.38 10.69 -6.31
C PRO A 104 15.92 9.38 -5.73
N PHE A 105 15.27 8.83 -4.69
CA PHE A 105 15.62 7.53 -4.13
C PHE A 105 15.22 6.39 -5.06
N VAL A 106 14.02 6.50 -5.63
CA VAL A 106 13.48 5.56 -6.61
C VAL A 106 14.31 5.57 -7.89
N ASP A 107 14.70 6.75 -8.38
CA ASP A 107 15.52 6.89 -9.59
C ASP A 107 16.91 6.25 -9.43
N LYS A 108 17.46 6.26 -8.21
CA LYS A 108 18.81 5.76 -7.93
C LYS A 108 18.87 4.27 -7.57
N PHE A 109 17.86 3.75 -6.86
CA PHE A 109 17.83 2.35 -6.40
C PHE A 109 16.92 1.44 -7.22
N GLY A 110 15.99 2.00 -8.01
CA GLY A 110 14.92 1.27 -8.68
C GLY A 110 13.67 1.16 -7.79
N MET A 111 12.49 1.09 -8.41
CA MET A 111 11.19 1.04 -7.77
C MET A 111 11.02 -0.22 -6.91
N LYS A 112 11.46 -1.39 -7.41
CA LYS A 112 11.41 -2.66 -6.67
C LYS A 112 12.29 -2.63 -5.43
N ASN A 113 13.56 -2.23 -5.57
CA ASN A 113 14.50 -2.24 -4.45
C ASN A 113 14.12 -1.20 -3.41
N SER A 114 13.58 -0.06 -3.85
CA SER A 114 12.99 0.93 -2.95
C SER A 114 11.91 0.26 -2.11
N LEU A 115 10.91 -0.39 -2.71
CA LEU A 115 9.83 -1.13 -2.01
C LEU A 115 10.34 -2.18 -1.02
N ILE A 116 11.37 -2.94 -1.38
CA ILE A 116 11.98 -3.93 -0.48
C ILE A 116 12.66 -3.23 0.70
N LEU A 117 13.45 -2.18 0.44
CA LEU A 117 14.09 -1.37 1.48
C LEU A 117 13.05 -0.73 2.40
N GLY A 118 11.93 -0.26 1.86
CA GLY A 118 10.81 0.27 2.64
C GLY A 118 10.23 -0.75 3.60
N ASN A 119 9.92 -1.96 3.13
CA ASN A 119 9.43 -3.06 3.98
C ASN A 119 10.46 -3.42 5.08
N VAL A 120 11.75 -3.44 4.77
CA VAL A 120 12.82 -3.70 5.76
C VAL A 120 12.90 -2.58 6.79
N VAL A 121 12.81 -1.31 6.37
CA VAL A 121 12.79 -0.16 7.28
C VAL A 121 11.55 -0.19 8.19
N MET A 122 10.40 -0.62 7.69
CA MET A 122 9.19 -0.83 8.52
C MET A 122 9.43 -1.91 9.57
N VAL A 123 10.04 -3.04 9.20
CA VAL A 123 10.40 -4.12 10.14
C VAL A 123 11.36 -3.62 11.21
N LEU A 124 12.40 -2.87 10.83
CA LEU A 124 13.37 -2.29 11.76
C LEU A 124 12.70 -1.29 12.71
N GLY A 125 11.84 -0.40 12.19
CA GLY A 125 11.09 0.54 13.01
C GLY A 125 10.23 -0.17 14.07
N ARG A 126 9.54 -1.25 13.68
CA ARG A 126 8.75 -2.06 14.63
C ARG A 126 9.58 -2.85 15.62
N ALA A 127 10.73 -3.38 15.20
CA ALA A 127 11.65 -4.07 16.09
C ALA A 127 12.21 -3.12 17.16
N VAL A 128 12.56 -1.88 16.80
CA VAL A 128 13.01 -0.84 17.74
C VAL A 128 11.93 -0.53 18.78
N VAL A 129 10.67 -0.39 18.37
CA VAL A 129 9.56 -0.19 19.32
C VAL A 129 9.37 -1.42 20.21
N GLY A 130 9.51 -2.63 19.68
CA GLY A 130 9.35 -3.86 20.46
C GLY A 130 10.40 -4.07 21.55
N ILE A 131 11.64 -3.61 21.32
CA ILE A 131 12.74 -3.78 22.27
C ILE A 131 12.78 -2.64 23.30
N PHE A 132 12.51 -1.40 22.88
CA PHE A 132 12.72 -0.21 23.71
C PHE A 132 11.45 0.55 24.10
N GLY A 133 10.29 0.23 23.49
CA GLY A 133 9.05 0.99 23.63
C GLY A 133 8.42 0.95 25.02
N SER A 134 8.70 -0.08 25.82
CA SER A 134 8.22 -0.17 27.22
C SER A 134 9.02 0.69 28.20
N SER A 135 10.24 1.11 27.84
CA SER A 135 11.14 1.87 28.74
C SER A 135 11.33 3.33 28.32
N TYR A 136 11.25 3.64 27.02
CA TYR A 136 11.53 4.99 26.52
C TYR A 136 10.52 5.42 25.46
N VAL A 137 9.74 6.47 25.77
CA VAL A 137 8.80 7.10 24.82
C VAL A 137 9.54 7.60 23.56
N ILE A 138 10.80 8.01 23.69
CA ILE A 138 11.66 8.43 22.57
C ILE A 138 11.84 7.32 21.53
N ALA A 139 11.89 6.05 21.94
CA ALA A 139 12.07 4.92 21.03
C ALA A 139 10.81 4.66 20.20
N ILE A 140 9.63 5.00 20.74
CA ILE A 140 8.37 4.93 20.01
C ILE A 140 8.33 6.00 18.92
N TYR A 141 8.78 7.22 19.23
CA TYR A 141 8.86 8.29 18.23
C TYR A 141 9.82 7.94 17.09
N ILE A 142 11.01 7.42 17.41
CA ILE A 142 12.00 7.00 16.41
C ILE A 142 11.46 5.82 15.58
N GLY A 143 10.86 4.82 16.21
CA GLY A 143 10.30 3.66 15.52
C GLY A 143 9.11 4.00 14.62
N SER A 144 8.25 4.95 15.04
CA SER A 144 7.15 5.45 14.23
C SER A 144 7.63 6.32 13.06
N LEU A 145 8.69 7.10 13.24
CA LEU A 145 9.35 7.82 12.14
C LEU A 145 9.90 6.85 11.09
N LEU A 146 10.61 5.80 11.52
CA LEU A 146 11.10 4.73 10.64
C LEU A 146 9.95 4.04 9.90
N PHE A 147 8.86 3.73 10.61
CA PHE A 147 7.67 3.13 9.99
C PHE A 147 7.05 4.04 8.91
N SER A 148 7.00 5.36 9.14
CA SER A 148 6.52 6.32 8.14
C SER A 148 7.41 6.42 6.92
N ILE A 149 8.74 6.39 7.11
CA ILE A 149 9.69 6.39 5.99
C ILE A 149 9.43 5.17 5.11
N GLY A 150 9.22 3.99 5.71
CA GLY A 150 8.90 2.79 4.95
C GLY A 150 7.51 2.79 4.30
N CYS A 151 6.50 3.42 4.92
CA CYS A 151 5.19 3.63 4.29
C CYS A 151 5.25 4.53 3.05
N CYS A 152 6.17 5.49 2.99
CA CYS A 152 6.32 6.36 1.82
C CYS A 152 6.70 5.54 0.58
N THR A 153 7.50 4.51 0.76
CA THR A 153 7.90 3.60 -0.29
C THR A 153 6.74 2.76 -0.84
N ALA A 154 5.66 2.56 -0.07
CA ALA A 154 4.48 1.84 -0.56
C ALA A 154 3.82 2.57 -1.75
N TRP A 155 3.98 3.89 -1.87
CA TRP A 155 3.49 4.68 -3.00
C TRP A 155 4.17 4.34 -4.32
N CYS A 156 5.39 3.81 -4.29
CA CYS A 156 6.09 3.29 -5.47
C CYS A 156 5.39 2.08 -6.10
N SER A 157 4.41 1.47 -5.41
CA SER A 157 3.61 0.37 -5.96
C SER A 157 2.68 0.82 -7.09
N TYR A 158 2.30 2.11 -7.11
CA TYR A 158 1.40 2.65 -8.14
C TYR A 158 2.06 2.74 -9.52
N PRO A 159 3.26 3.33 -9.69
CA PRO A 159 3.95 3.29 -10.99
C PRO A 159 4.29 1.86 -11.42
N LEU A 160 4.65 0.96 -10.50
CA LEU A 160 4.84 -0.47 -10.84
C LEU A 160 3.55 -1.14 -11.34
N LEU A 161 2.38 -0.72 -10.83
CA LEU A 161 1.09 -1.17 -11.32
C LEU A 161 0.86 -0.69 -12.75
N CYS A 162 1.14 0.60 -13.05
CA CYS A 162 1.09 1.15 -14.41
C CYS A 162 2.00 0.38 -15.37
N ASN A 163 3.25 0.09 -14.98
CA ASN A 163 4.16 -0.73 -15.78
C ASN A 163 3.59 -2.13 -16.09
N THR A 164 2.80 -2.67 -15.16
CA THR A 164 2.16 -3.98 -15.32
C THR A 164 0.92 -3.91 -16.22
N VAL A 165 0.24 -2.76 -16.28
CA VAL A 165 -0.83 -2.48 -17.26
C VAL A 165 -0.25 -2.50 -18.67
N GLU A 166 0.84 -1.80 -18.90
CA GLU A 166 1.51 -1.73 -20.20
C GLU A 166 2.05 -3.10 -20.65
N TYR A 167 2.63 -3.88 -19.73
CA TYR A 167 3.01 -5.27 -20.04
C TYR A 167 1.80 -6.15 -20.42
N GLY A 168 0.66 -5.94 -19.76
CA GLY A 168 -0.60 -6.61 -20.09
C GLY A 168 -1.09 -6.25 -21.50
N GLU A 169 -0.97 -4.99 -21.87
CA GLU A 169 -1.27 -4.48 -23.22
C GLU A 169 -0.32 -5.07 -24.27
N TRP A 170 0.99 -5.08 -24.01
CA TRP A 170 1.98 -5.66 -24.93
C TRP A 170 1.73 -7.14 -25.24
N LYS A 171 1.39 -7.93 -24.21
CA LYS A 171 1.21 -9.39 -24.34
C LYS A 171 -0.15 -9.79 -24.89
N ASN A 172 -1.21 -9.07 -24.52
CA ASN A 172 -2.59 -9.43 -24.87
C ASN A 172 -3.19 -8.55 -25.97
N GLY A 173 -2.50 -7.48 -26.38
CA GLY A 173 -2.96 -6.52 -27.37
C GLY A 173 -4.18 -5.70 -26.93
N ARG A 174 -4.55 -5.74 -25.65
CA ARG A 174 -5.74 -5.08 -25.09
C ARG A 174 -5.38 -4.35 -23.81
N ARG A 175 -5.71 -3.06 -23.74
CA ARG A 175 -5.49 -2.22 -22.56
C ARG A 175 -6.60 -2.48 -21.53
N GLN A 176 -6.25 -3.13 -20.42
CA GLN A 176 -7.17 -3.49 -19.33
C GLN A 176 -6.99 -2.63 -18.07
N GLU A 177 -6.55 -1.38 -18.24
CA GLU A 177 -6.17 -0.46 -17.16
C GLU A 177 -7.20 -0.38 -16.03
N GLY A 178 -8.47 -0.16 -16.37
CA GLY A 178 -9.55 -0.04 -15.39
C GLY A 178 -9.78 -1.32 -14.56
N LEU A 179 -9.63 -2.50 -15.16
CA LEU A 179 -9.81 -3.77 -14.46
C LEU A 179 -8.63 -4.05 -13.52
N ILE A 180 -7.40 -3.75 -13.95
CA ILE A 180 -6.18 -3.89 -13.15
C ILE A 180 -6.22 -3.01 -11.91
N MET A 181 -6.56 -1.73 -12.08
CA MET A 181 -6.62 -0.75 -10.99
C MET A 181 -7.75 -1.03 -10.02
N SER A 182 -8.93 -1.42 -10.53
CA SER A 182 -10.08 -1.79 -9.70
C SER A 182 -9.78 -3.03 -8.86
N ALA A 183 -9.15 -4.05 -9.47
CA ALA A 183 -8.80 -5.27 -8.76
C ALA A 183 -7.70 -5.03 -7.71
N GLN A 184 -6.74 -4.13 -7.96
CA GLN A 184 -5.75 -3.72 -6.96
C GLN A 184 -6.39 -2.96 -5.78
N SER A 185 -7.32 -2.05 -6.08
CA SER A 185 -8.06 -1.30 -5.07
C SER A 185 -8.94 -2.22 -4.22
N PHE A 186 -9.56 -3.23 -4.85
CA PHE A 186 -10.32 -4.26 -4.15
C PHE A 186 -9.42 -5.09 -3.22
N GLY A 187 -8.27 -5.56 -3.72
CA GLY A 187 -7.29 -6.28 -2.91
C GLY A 187 -6.83 -5.47 -1.70
N SER A 188 -6.49 -4.19 -1.89
CA SER A 188 -6.07 -3.29 -0.81
C SER A 188 -7.17 -3.11 0.26
N LYS A 189 -8.43 -2.98 -0.15
CA LYS A 189 -9.58 -2.93 0.77
C LYS A 189 -9.77 -4.24 1.54
N CYS A 190 -9.65 -5.39 0.87
CA CYS A 190 -9.68 -6.69 1.52
C CYS A 190 -8.55 -6.83 2.55
N GLY A 191 -7.32 -6.43 2.20
CA GLY A 191 -6.18 -6.43 3.13
C GLY A 191 -6.43 -5.55 4.36
N THR A 192 -6.99 -4.36 4.16
CA THR A 192 -7.37 -3.45 5.25
C THR A 192 -8.43 -4.06 6.15
N ALA A 193 -9.48 -4.65 5.56
CA ALA A 193 -10.56 -5.31 6.31
C ALA A 193 -10.03 -6.49 7.14
N VAL A 194 -9.19 -7.34 6.54
CA VAL A 194 -8.57 -8.48 7.22
C VAL A 194 -7.62 -8.00 8.34
N GLY A 195 -6.79 -6.98 8.08
CA GLY A 195 -5.88 -6.43 9.10
C GLY A 195 -6.63 -5.85 10.30
N THR A 196 -7.72 -5.13 10.04
CA THR A 196 -8.57 -4.56 11.11
C THR A 196 -9.33 -5.65 11.88
N ALA A 197 -9.89 -6.64 11.18
CA ALA A 197 -10.59 -7.77 11.79
C ALA A 197 -9.65 -8.63 12.65
N LEU A 198 -8.43 -8.91 12.18
CA LEU A 198 -7.41 -9.62 12.95
C LEU A 198 -7.07 -8.90 14.25
N CYS A 199 -6.97 -7.56 14.22
CA CYS A 199 -6.77 -6.77 15.42
C CYS A 199 -7.91 -7.01 16.44
N GLY A 200 -9.17 -6.95 15.99
CA GLY A 200 -10.33 -7.21 16.84
C GLY A 200 -10.40 -8.64 17.39
N TRP A 201 -10.15 -9.65 16.55
CA TRP A 201 -10.19 -11.05 16.98
C TRP A 201 -9.11 -11.38 18.00
N VAL A 202 -7.89 -10.90 17.82
CA VAL A 202 -6.82 -11.15 18.78
C VAL A 202 -7.09 -10.40 20.09
N LEU A 203 -7.63 -9.18 20.07
CA LEU A 203 -8.06 -8.49 21.28
C LEU A 203 -9.17 -9.27 22.03
N ALA A 204 -10.13 -9.85 21.30
CA ALA A 204 -11.19 -10.68 21.87
C ALA A 204 -10.66 -11.99 22.48
N ILE A 205 -9.77 -12.69 21.78
CA ILE A 205 -9.18 -13.98 22.23
C ILE A 205 -8.33 -13.79 23.48
N VAL A 206 -7.57 -12.69 23.54
CA VAL A 206 -6.66 -12.44 24.66
C VAL A 206 -7.42 -11.84 25.87
N GLY A 207 -8.74 -11.64 25.74
CA GLY A 207 -9.60 -11.19 26.84
C GLY A 207 -9.29 -9.76 27.26
N TYR A 208 -9.03 -8.87 26.30
CA TYR A 208 -8.83 -7.46 26.58
C TYR A 208 -10.12 -6.84 27.16
N ASP A 209 -10.02 -6.27 28.37
CA ASP A 209 -11.13 -5.61 29.06
C ASP A 209 -10.86 -4.12 29.19
N GLY A 210 -11.39 -3.31 28.28
CA GLY A 210 -11.20 -1.85 28.29
C GLY A 210 -11.67 -1.13 29.56
N SER A 211 -12.45 -1.79 30.42
CA SER A 211 -12.96 -1.23 31.70
C SER A 211 -12.07 -1.56 32.90
N ALA A 212 -11.10 -2.48 32.74
CA ALA A 212 -10.21 -2.87 33.83
C ALA A 212 -9.09 -1.82 34.03
N ALA A 213 -8.91 -1.37 35.28
CA ALA A 213 -7.86 -0.42 35.65
C ALA A 213 -6.44 -0.97 35.44
N ILE A 214 -6.27 -2.31 35.45
CA ILE A 214 -5.00 -3.01 35.19
C ILE A 214 -5.31 -4.18 34.25
N GLN A 215 -4.68 -4.18 33.07
CA GLN A 215 -4.82 -5.27 32.10
C GLN A 215 -4.08 -6.53 32.56
N SER A 216 -4.58 -7.70 32.15
CA SER A 216 -3.89 -8.96 32.40
C SER A 216 -2.54 -9.02 31.66
N THR A 217 -1.56 -9.72 32.22
CA THR A 217 -0.26 -9.95 31.56
C THR A 217 -0.41 -10.65 30.20
N SER A 218 -1.49 -11.42 30.02
CA SER A 218 -1.85 -12.03 28.73
C SER A 218 -2.27 -10.96 27.71
N ALA A 219 -3.17 -10.05 28.10
CA ALA A 219 -3.65 -8.93 27.27
C ALA A 219 -2.50 -8.03 26.79
N LEU A 220 -1.56 -7.67 27.68
CA LEU A 220 -0.40 -6.85 27.31
C LEU A 220 0.51 -7.56 26.30
N LYS A 221 0.74 -8.87 26.46
CA LYS A 221 1.50 -9.67 25.50
C LYS A 221 0.79 -9.78 24.14
N GLY A 222 -0.53 -9.95 24.14
CA GLY A 222 -1.34 -10.00 22.92
C GLY A 222 -1.31 -8.69 22.14
N ILE A 223 -1.44 -7.55 22.82
CA ILE A 223 -1.33 -6.22 22.21
C ILE A 223 0.07 -6.00 21.63
N THR A 224 1.12 -6.40 22.35
CA THR A 224 2.51 -6.32 21.87
C THR A 224 2.73 -7.19 20.62
N LEU A 225 2.17 -8.40 20.59
CA LEU A 225 2.25 -9.32 19.46
C LEU A 225 1.53 -8.76 18.22
N LEU A 226 0.35 -8.17 18.40
CA LEU A 226 -0.40 -7.49 17.35
C LEU A 226 0.34 -6.29 16.77
N TYR A 227 0.95 -5.47 17.62
CA TYR A 227 1.58 -4.22 17.19
C TYR A 227 2.97 -4.42 16.58
N ILE A 228 3.70 -5.46 17.00
CA ILE A 228 5.11 -5.67 16.59
C ILE A 228 5.24 -6.91 15.70
N VAL A 229 4.89 -8.08 16.22
CA VAL A 229 5.21 -9.36 15.56
C VAL A 229 4.40 -9.55 14.28
N LEU A 230 3.10 -9.25 14.33
CA LEU A 230 2.20 -9.46 13.21
C LEU A 230 2.55 -8.59 11.99
N PRO A 231 2.76 -7.26 12.12
CA PRO A 231 3.23 -6.46 10.99
C PRO A 231 4.64 -6.84 10.52
N ILE A 232 5.54 -7.32 11.38
CA ILE A 232 6.86 -7.81 10.93
C ILE A 232 6.71 -9.02 9.99
N ILE A 233 5.89 -10.01 10.36
CA ILE A 233 5.66 -11.21 9.54
C ILE A 233 5.06 -10.82 8.18
N LEU A 234 4.06 -9.94 8.16
CA LEU A 234 3.41 -9.52 6.92
C LEU A 234 4.35 -8.72 6.01
N ASN A 235 5.21 -7.85 6.56
CA ASN A 235 6.22 -7.13 5.77
C ASN A 235 7.27 -8.08 5.19
N ILE A 236 7.72 -9.08 5.95
CA ILE A 236 8.68 -10.08 5.46
C ILE A 236 8.06 -10.90 4.32
N LEU A 237 6.82 -11.37 4.48
CA LEU A 237 6.10 -12.06 3.41
C LEU A 237 5.92 -11.17 2.18
N GLY A 238 5.56 -9.89 2.38
CA GLY A 238 5.46 -8.89 1.32
C GLY A 238 6.77 -8.69 0.56
N ALA A 239 7.89 -8.59 1.27
CA ALA A 239 9.23 -8.44 0.68
C ALA A 239 9.67 -9.69 -0.09
N ILE A 240 9.39 -10.90 0.43
CA ILE A 240 9.67 -12.16 -0.27
C ILE A 240 8.87 -12.23 -1.57
N VAL A 241 7.57 -11.91 -1.55
CA VAL A 241 6.73 -11.91 -2.75
C VAL A 241 7.25 -10.90 -3.78
N LEU A 242 7.68 -9.71 -3.34
CA LEU A 242 8.24 -8.69 -4.22
C LEU A 242 9.61 -9.06 -4.80
N SER A 243 10.38 -9.93 -4.11
CA SER A 243 11.69 -10.40 -4.60
C SER A 243 11.58 -11.16 -5.93
N PHE A 244 10.46 -11.85 -6.15
CA PHE A 244 10.13 -12.57 -7.39
C PHE A 244 9.66 -11.65 -8.54
N TYR A 245 9.47 -10.36 -8.29
CA TYR A 245 9.11 -9.40 -9.34
C TYR A 245 10.35 -9.03 -10.16
N ASN A 246 10.37 -9.39 -11.45
CA ASN A 246 11.50 -9.09 -12.37
C ASN A 246 11.12 -8.15 -13.52
N LEU A 247 9.88 -7.67 -13.57
CA LEU A 247 9.36 -6.89 -14.70
C LEU A 247 10.11 -5.58 -14.94
N GLU A 248 10.66 -4.96 -13.89
CA GLU A 248 11.39 -3.69 -14.00
C GLU A 248 12.63 -3.77 -14.92
N LYS A 249 13.24 -4.95 -15.07
CA LYS A 249 14.39 -5.15 -15.98
C LYS A 249 13.96 -5.27 -17.45
N GLU A 250 12.78 -5.78 -17.70
CA GLU A 250 12.24 -6.02 -19.04
C GLU A 250 11.43 -4.81 -19.54
N TYR A 251 10.99 -3.95 -18.62
CA TYR A 251 10.13 -2.81 -18.89
C TYR A 251 10.64 -1.84 -19.97
N PRO A 252 11.92 -1.43 -20.02
CA PRO A 252 12.41 -0.52 -21.06
C PRO A 252 12.30 -1.08 -22.49
N ALA A 253 12.45 -2.41 -22.64
CA ALA A 253 12.32 -3.07 -23.93
C ALA A 253 10.84 -3.14 -24.37
N ILE A 254 9.93 -3.37 -23.42
CA ILE A 254 8.49 -3.43 -23.67
C ILE A 254 7.96 -2.07 -24.11
N VAL A 255 8.33 -0.99 -23.42
CA VAL A 255 7.89 0.38 -23.78
C VAL A 255 8.35 0.74 -25.19
N LYS A 256 9.61 0.46 -25.53
CA LYS A 256 10.15 0.72 -26.86
C LYS A 256 9.40 -0.02 -27.96
N GLU A 257 9.10 -1.31 -27.75
CA GLU A 257 8.33 -2.09 -28.73
C GLU A 257 6.87 -1.64 -28.84
N LEU A 258 6.27 -1.14 -27.75
CA LEU A 258 4.91 -0.58 -27.76
C LEU A 258 4.86 0.74 -28.53
N GLU A 259 5.83 1.63 -28.31
CA GLU A 259 5.98 2.89 -29.04
C GLU A 259 6.16 2.65 -30.54
N GLU A 260 7.01 1.69 -30.92
CA GLU A 260 7.21 1.29 -32.33
C GLU A 260 5.89 0.77 -32.97
N ARG A 261 5.09 0.00 -32.23
CA ARG A 261 3.78 -0.48 -32.70
C ARG A 261 2.74 0.65 -32.83
N HIS A 262 2.72 1.61 -31.91
CA HIS A 262 1.82 2.75 -31.97
C HIS A 262 2.16 3.68 -33.15
N GLN A 263 3.45 3.96 -33.36
CA GLN A 263 3.90 4.75 -34.50
C GLN A 263 3.59 4.06 -35.84
N ALA A 264 3.79 2.74 -35.94
CA ALA A 264 3.43 1.98 -37.13
C ALA A 264 1.91 2.01 -37.44
N ALA A 265 1.07 2.02 -36.40
CA ALA A 265 -0.38 2.10 -36.54
C ALA A 265 -0.89 3.51 -36.93
N GLU A 266 -0.17 4.57 -36.58
CA GLU A 266 -0.49 5.95 -36.99
C GLU A 266 -0.11 6.24 -38.45
N THR A 267 0.87 5.52 -39.00
CA THR A 267 1.31 5.67 -40.39
C THR A 267 0.45 4.95 -41.44
N VAL A 268 -0.62 4.24 -41.02
CA VAL A 268 -1.53 3.45 -41.89
C VAL A 268 -2.95 4.00 -41.88
#